data_AF-A0A258FAR1-F1
#
_entry.id   AF-A0A258FAR1-F1
#
_cell.length_a   1.000
_cell.length_b   1.000
_cell.length_c   1.000
_cell.angle_alpha   90.00
_cell.angle_beta   90.00
_cell.angle_gamma   90.00
#
_symmetry.space_group_name_H-M   'P 1'
#
loop_
_entity.id
_entity.type
_entity.pdbx_description
1 polymer ?
#
loop_
_entity_poly.entity_id
_entity_poly.type
_entity_poly.pdbx_seq_one_letter_code
_entity_poly.pdbx_strand_id
1 'polypeptide(L)'
;DDEILAVGNAAGLTHSAASETAEVFTVVGLVSRANIVDGGTLTPVAEGVIPEGPSDRTLTISEPPDTDLEVRVGGTELAPAAEAGDLPTYALGEAHGPLEFGEPQEAFAPWWTAALIAILALLAAPTMATGSGARRGDGEEA
;
A
#
# COMPACT_ATOMS: atom_id res chain seq x y z
N ASP A 1 24.89 15.19 21.99
CA ASP A 1 23.87 15.97 21.29
C ASP A 1 22.90 15.02 20.62
N ASP A 2 21.66 14.99 21.11
CA ASP A 2 20.55 14.26 20.48
C ASP A 2 19.74 15.28 19.70
N GLU A 3 19.88 15.26 18.38
CA GLU A 3 19.24 16.21 17.46
C GLU A 3 17.91 15.62 17.00
N ILE A 4 16.79 16.21 17.45
CA ILE A 4 15.44 15.73 17.09
C ILE A 4 14.93 16.52 15.88
N LEU A 5 14.89 15.85 14.74
CA LEU A 5 14.29 16.36 13.49
C LEU A 5 12.77 16.48 13.62
N ALA A 6 12.22 17.66 13.31
CA ALA A 6 10.79 17.91 13.28
C ALA A 6 10.22 17.78 11.86
N VAL A 7 9.19 16.96 11.67
CA VAL A 7 8.49 16.78 10.38
C VAL A 7 7.17 17.56 10.41
N GLY A 8 7.10 18.67 9.67
CA GLY A 8 5.96 19.59 9.68
C GLY A 8 4.73 19.17 8.86
N ASN A 9 4.84 18.13 8.03
CA ASN A 9 3.77 17.72 7.09
C ASN A 9 2.95 16.50 7.54
N ALA A 10 3.16 15.98 8.75
CA ALA A 10 2.39 14.86 9.27
C ALA A 10 1.17 15.36 10.08
N ALA A 11 -0.04 15.16 9.54
CA ALA A 11 -1.27 15.40 10.29
C ALA A 11 -1.32 14.47 11.52
N GLY A 12 -1.23 15.04 12.72
CA GLY A 12 -1.29 14.30 13.99
C GLY A 12 -0.07 14.43 14.91
N LEU A 13 1.03 15.06 14.47
CA LEU A 13 2.16 15.37 15.34
C LEU A 13 1.96 16.72 16.06
N THR A 14 0.96 16.80 16.93
CA THR A 14 0.69 18.00 17.74
C THR A 14 1.43 17.93 19.09
N HIS A 15 2.75 18.01 19.06
CA HIS A 15 3.61 18.65 20.09
C HIS A 15 5.04 18.12 20.00
N SER A 16 5.93 18.94 19.45
CA SER A 16 7.28 19.06 19.97
C SER A 16 7.46 20.54 20.32
N ALA A 17 8.05 20.83 21.48
CA ALA A 17 8.33 22.21 21.85
C ALA A 17 9.29 22.79 20.81
N ALA A 18 8.84 23.80 20.05
CA ALA A 18 9.69 24.51 19.13
C ALA A 18 10.92 25.04 19.90
N SER A 19 12.08 24.43 19.70
CA SER A 19 13.33 25.00 20.17
C SER A 19 13.74 26.12 19.21
N GLU A 20 14.48 27.10 19.71
CA GLU A 20 15.05 28.18 18.89
C GLU A 20 16.07 27.68 17.85
N THR A 21 16.37 26.38 17.86
CA THR A 21 17.27 25.68 16.95
C THR A 21 16.54 24.79 15.93
N ALA A 22 15.21 24.76 15.92
CA ALA A 22 14.45 23.95 14.98
C ALA A 22 14.46 24.59 13.57
N GLU A 23 15.07 23.91 12.60
CA GLU A 23 15.03 24.30 11.19
C GLU A 23 13.85 23.64 10.49
N VAL A 24 12.94 24.47 9.95
CA VAL A 24 11.76 24.02 9.20
C VAL A 24 12.08 24.03 7.72
N PHE A 25 12.28 22.84 7.15
CA PHE A 25 12.42 22.69 5.71
C PHE A 25 11.06 22.56 5.05
N THR A 26 10.67 23.56 4.27
CA THR A 26 9.49 23.45 3.41
C THR A 26 9.90 22.74 2.12
N VAL A 27 9.32 21.57 1.86
CA VAL A 27 9.48 20.91 0.57
C VAL A 27 8.64 21.67 -0.45
N VAL A 28 9.31 22.31 -1.41
CA VAL A 28 8.66 23.08 -2.49
C VAL A 28 8.57 22.20 -3.73
N GLY A 29 7.36 21.99 -4.25
CA GLY A 29 7.12 21.18 -5.44
C GLY A 29 6.21 19.97 -5.17
N LEU A 30 5.88 19.23 -6.23
CA LEU A 30 5.07 18.01 -6.11
C LEU A 30 5.93 16.88 -5.57
N VAL A 31 5.54 16.32 -4.43
CA VAL A 31 6.17 15.13 -3.86
C VAL A 31 5.46 13.91 -4.43
N SER A 32 6.19 13.07 -5.15
CA SER A 32 5.68 11.79 -5.65
C SER A 32 6.69 10.69 -5.40
N ARG A 33 6.18 9.50 -5.08
CA ARG A 33 6.97 8.26 -4.96
C ARG A 33 7.30 7.66 -6.32
N ALA A 34 6.65 8.13 -7.38
CA ALA A 34 6.84 7.65 -8.74
C ALA A 34 7.19 8.81 -9.66
N ASN A 35 8.17 8.61 -10.54
CA ASN A 35 8.65 9.63 -11.45
C ASN A 35 8.78 9.05 -12.87
N ILE A 36 8.35 9.82 -13.86
CA ILE A 36 8.52 9.50 -15.27
C ILE A 36 9.86 10.08 -15.72
N VAL A 37 10.68 9.27 -16.38
CA VAL A 37 11.93 9.71 -16.99
C VAL A 37 11.77 9.66 -18.51
N ASP A 38 11.94 10.82 -19.13
CA ASP A 38 11.82 11.01 -20.58
C ASP A 38 13.02 11.83 -21.08
N GLY A 39 13.91 11.21 -21.86
CA GLY A 39 15.11 11.88 -22.39
C GLY A 39 16.01 12.52 -21.32
N GLY A 40 16.02 11.97 -20.10
CA GLY A 40 16.74 12.52 -18.94
C GLY A 40 15.98 13.59 -18.14
N THR A 41 14.77 13.96 -18.56
CA THR A 41 13.87 14.81 -17.78
C THR A 41 13.09 13.96 -16.79
N LEU A 42 13.21 14.29 -15.51
CA LEU A 42 12.50 13.61 -14.43
C LEU A 42 11.24 14.40 -14.04
N THR A 43 10.07 13.79 -14.19
CA THR A 43 8.76 14.41 -13.94
C THR A 43 8.00 13.62 -12.87
N PRO A 44 7.65 14.22 -11.72
CA PRO A 44 6.85 13.54 -10.70
C PRO A 44 5.46 13.18 -11.21
N VAL A 45 5.01 11.95 -10.94
CA VAL A 45 3.64 11.52 -11.27
C VAL A 45 2.65 12.29 -10.41
N ALA A 46 1.73 13.00 -11.06
CA ALA A 46 0.68 13.77 -10.40
C ALA A 46 -0.60 12.96 -10.25
N GLU A 47 -1.20 13.01 -9.06
CA GLU A 47 -2.50 12.39 -8.74
C GLU A 47 -2.57 10.88 -9.05
N GLY A 48 -1.42 10.21 -9.15
CA GLY A 48 -1.34 8.80 -9.53
C GLY A 48 -1.75 8.52 -10.98
N VAL A 49 -1.69 9.51 -11.89
CA VAL A 49 -2.04 9.34 -13.29
C VAL A 49 -0.82 9.56 -14.18
N ILE A 50 -0.56 8.60 -15.06
CA ILE A 50 0.45 8.68 -16.10
C ILE A 50 -0.14 9.34 -17.34
N PRO A 51 0.42 10.46 -17.82
CA PRO A 51 0.01 11.07 -19.09
C PRO A 51 0.51 10.26 -20.29
N GLU A 52 -0.17 10.44 -21.42
CA GLU A 52 0.32 9.97 -22.73
C GLU A 52 1.70 10.57 -23.04
N GLY A 53 2.49 9.85 -23.84
CA GLY A 53 3.80 10.30 -24.24
C GLY A 53 4.56 9.27 -25.08
N PRO A 54 5.82 9.56 -25.42
CA PRO A 54 6.62 8.72 -26.31
C PRO A 54 6.95 7.34 -25.72
N SER A 55 7.32 6.42 -26.60
CA SER A 55 7.49 4.99 -26.31
C SER A 55 8.79 4.62 -25.58
N ASP A 56 9.70 5.56 -25.39
CA ASP A 56 11.02 5.36 -24.77
C ASP A 56 11.08 5.81 -23.30
N ARG A 57 9.95 6.25 -22.75
CA ARG A 57 9.84 6.65 -21.35
C ARG A 57 10.00 5.48 -20.39
N THR A 58 10.56 5.76 -19.23
CA THR A 58 10.60 4.84 -18.10
C THR A 58 9.89 5.42 -16.88
N LEU A 59 9.50 4.53 -15.97
CA LEU A 59 8.90 4.87 -14.69
C LEU A 59 9.84 4.40 -13.58
N THR A 60 10.27 5.32 -12.71
CA THR A 60 11.10 5.01 -11.54
C THR A 60 10.30 5.18 -10.25
N ILE A 61 10.39 4.20 -9.37
CA ILE A 61 9.68 4.18 -8.08
C ILE A 61 10.71 4.34 -6.95
N SER A 62 10.45 5.26 -6.02
CA SER A 62 11.27 5.50 -4.83
C SER A 62 11.02 4.46 -3.74
N GLU A 63 11.41 3.22 -4.02
CA GLU A 63 11.42 2.08 -3.12
C GLU A 63 12.83 1.45 -3.07
N PRO A 64 13.16 0.65 -2.05
CA PRO A 64 14.41 -0.09 -2.02
C PRO A 64 14.59 -0.95 -3.28
N PRO A 65 15.82 -1.12 -3.80
CA PRO A 65 16.08 -1.83 -5.07
C PRO A 65 15.67 -3.30 -5.04
N ASP A 66 15.66 -3.94 -3.87
CA ASP A 66 15.31 -5.35 -3.70
C ASP A 66 13.82 -5.58 -3.40
N THR A 67 12.97 -4.54 -3.56
CA THR A 67 11.53 -4.67 -3.33
C THR A 67 10.88 -5.37 -4.51
N ASP A 68 10.22 -6.50 -4.25
CA ASP A 68 9.37 -7.15 -5.25
C ASP A 68 8.09 -6.32 -5.39
N LEU A 69 7.97 -5.60 -6.50
CA LEU A 69 6.86 -4.69 -6.78
C LEU A 69 6.19 -5.10 -8.08
N GLU A 70 4.88 -5.27 -8.00
CA GLU A 70 4.02 -5.36 -9.15
C GLU A 70 3.58 -3.94 -9.54
N VAL A 71 3.79 -3.55 -10.80
CA VAL A 71 3.50 -2.19 -11.29
C VAL A 71 2.58 -2.26 -12.50
N ARG A 72 1.45 -1.57 -12.42
CA ARG A 72 0.43 -1.51 -13.47
C ARG A 72 0.10 -0.08 -13.83
N VAL A 73 -0.07 0.18 -15.12
CA VAL A 73 -0.56 1.47 -15.65
C VAL A 73 -1.74 1.21 -16.56
N GLY A 74 -2.90 1.82 -16.25
CA GLY A 74 -4.12 1.60 -17.02
C GLY A 74 -4.55 0.12 -17.07
N GLY A 75 -4.23 -0.66 -16.03
CA GLY A 75 -4.48 -2.10 -15.97
C GLY A 75 -3.46 -2.97 -16.72
N THR A 76 -2.41 -2.40 -17.32
CA THR A 76 -1.34 -3.14 -17.98
C THR A 76 -0.13 -3.25 -17.05
N GLU A 77 0.32 -4.47 -16.77
CA GLU A 77 1.54 -4.71 -16.00
C GLU A 77 2.78 -4.30 -16.79
N LEU A 78 3.68 -3.56 -16.14
CA LEU A 78 4.91 -3.07 -16.75
C LEU A 78 6.06 -4.05 -16.52
N ALA A 79 6.89 -4.21 -17.54
CA ALA A 79 8.14 -4.97 -17.42
C ALA A 79 9.23 -4.10 -16.77
N PRO A 80 10.15 -4.71 -16.00
CA PRO A 80 11.37 -4.02 -15.56
C PRO A 80 12.14 -3.46 -16.76
N ALA A 81 12.70 -2.26 -16.60
CA ALA A 81 13.55 -1.67 -17.62
C ALA A 81 14.85 -2.46 -17.77
N ALA A 82 15.38 -2.53 -19.00
CA ALA A 82 16.63 -3.26 -19.27
C ALA A 82 17.84 -2.64 -18.57
N GLU A 83 17.81 -1.33 -18.34
CA GLU A 83 18.85 -0.62 -17.59
C GLU A 83 18.43 -0.54 -16.11
N ALA A 84 19.10 -1.33 -15.27
CA ALA A 84 18.92 -1.27 -13.83
C ALA A 84 19.68 -0.08 -13.25
N GLY A 85 18.94 0.89 -12.68
CA GLY A 85 19.50 1.94 -11.84
C GLY A 85 19.47 1.56 -10.35
N ASP A 86 19.80 2.52 -9.49
CA ASP A 86 19.74 2.34 -8.03
C ASP A 86 18.31 2.22 -7.47
N LEU A 87 17.31 2.54 -8.30
CA LEU A 87 15.89 2.50 -7.96
C LEU A 87 15.13 1.56 -8.91
N PRO A 88 14.07 0.88 -8.42
CA PRO A 88 13.17 0.10 -9.26
C PRO A 88 12.67 0.92 -10.44
N THR A 89 12.98 0.46 -11.66
CA THR A 89 12.69 1.17 -12.90
C THR A 89 12.01 0.24 -13.90
N TYR A 90 10.96 0.73 -14.54
CA TYR A 90 10.06 -0.03 -15.41
C TYR A 90 9.95 0.63 -16.79
N ALA A 91 9.85 -0.19 -17.83
CA ALA A 91 9.58 0.29 -19.18
C ALA A 91 8.14 0.80 -19.26
N LEU A 92 7.96 2.11 -19.35
CA LEU A 92 6.63 2.73 -19.38
C LEU A 92 6.08 2.76 -20.81
N GLY A 93 6.91 3.15 -21.76
CA GLY A 93 6.52 3.35 -23.15
C GLY A 93 5.27 4.22 -23.33
N GLU A 94 4.34 3.75 -24.14
CA GLU A 94 3.09 4.46 -24.46
C GLU A 94 1.97 4.23 -23.42
N ALA A 95 2.24 3.47 -22.34
CA ALA A 95 1.26 3.23 -21.29
C ALA A 95 0.87 4.55 -20.61
N HIS A 96 -0.43 4.70 -20.35
CA HIS A 96 -1.04 5.89 -19.76
C HIS A 96 -2.27 5.51 -18.92
N GLY A 97 -2.71 6.43 -18.06
CA GLY A 97 -3.84 6.22 -17.16
C GLY A 97 -3.41 6.01 -15.70
N PRO A 98 -4.28 5.41 -14.87
CA PRO A 98 -4.01 5.26 -13.43
C PRO A 98 -2.79 4.37 -13.18
N LEU A 99 -1.93 4.81 -12.27
CA LEU A 99 -0.76 4.07 -11.78
C LEU A 99 -1.13 3.31 -10.51
N GLU A 100 -0.88 2.01 -10.52
CA GLU A 100 -1.03 1.13 -9.37
C GLU A 100 0.32 0.41 -9.16
N PHE A 101 0.85 0.45 -7.95
CA PHE A 101 2.04 -0.33 -7.60
C PHE A 101 1.99 -0.75 -6.14
N GLY A 102 2.57 -1.91 -5.85
CA GLY A 102 2.64 -2.46 -4.50
C GLY A 102 3.18 -3.88 -4.51
N GLU A 103 3.10 -4.52 -3.35
CA GLU A 103 3.47 -5.92 -3.21
C GLU A 103 2.59 -6.78 -4.14
N PRO A 104 3.16 -7.83 -4.77
CA PRO A 104 2.41 -8.75 -5.60
C PRO A 104 1.21 -9.30 -4.84
N GLN A 105 0.02 -9.18 -5.42
CA GLN A 105 -1.17 -9.68 -4.75
C GLN A 105 -1.19 -11.21 -4.85
N GLU A 106 -0.95 -11.88 -3.73
CA GLU A 106 -1.15 -13.32 -3.64
C GLU A 106 -2.64 -13.63 -3.80
N ALA A 107 -3.06 -13.94 -5.03
CA ALA A 107 -4.44 -14.32 -5.37
C ALA A 107 -4.97 -15.51 -4.54
N PHE A 108 -4.06 -16.19 -3.84
CA PHE A 108 -4.32 -17.34 -3.00
C PHE A 108 -4.69 -16.94 -1.54
N ALA A 109 -4.38 -15.72 -1.08
CA ALA A 109 -4.72 -15.28 0.27
C ALA A 109 -6.22 -15.44 0.66
N PRO A 110 -7.21 -15.09 -0.19
CA PRO A 110 -8.62 -15.13 0.23
C PRO A 110 -9.18 -16.55 0.40
N TRP A 111 -8.73 -17.55 -0.37
CA TRP A 111 -9.22 -18.93 -0.19
C TRP A 111 -8.72 -19.53 1.12
N TRP A 112 -7.50 -19.18 1.53
CA TRP A 112 -6.95 -19.63 2.80
C TRP A 112 -7.74 -19.07 3.99
N THR A 113 -8.10 -17.78 3.94
CA THR A 113 -9.00 -17.18 4.94
C THR A 113 -10.35 -17.90 4.99
N ALA A 114 -10.95 -18.19 3.84
CA ALA A 114 -12.22 -18.94 3.78
C ALA A 114 -12.10 -20.35 4.36
N ALA A 115 -11.01 -21.06 4.05
CA ALA A 115 -10.73 -22.39 4.59
C ALA A 115 -10.57 -22.37 6.11
N LEU A 116 -9.83 -21.39 6.65
CA LEU A 116 -9.66 -21.20 8.09
C LEU A 116 -11.00 -20.92 8.79
N ILE A 117 -11.85 -20.07 8.22
CA ILE A 117 -13.19 -19.80 8.76
C ILE A 117 -14.04 -21.07 8.77
N ALA A 118 -14.00 -21.86 7.69
CA ALA A 118 -14.74 -23.13 7.61
C ALA A 118 -14.27 -24.14 8.67
N ILE A 119 -12.95 -24.26 8.88
CA ILE A 119 -12.37 -25.10 9.93
C ILE A 119 -12.84 -24.61 11.31
N LEU A 120 -12.75 -23.31 11.57
CA LEU A 120 -13.18 -22.72 12.85
C LEU A 120 -14.66 -22.99 13.13
N ALA A 121 -15.53 -22.86 12.12
CA ALA A 121 -16.96 -23.14 12.23
C ALA A 121 -17.23 -24.62 12.57
N LEU A 122 -16.49 -25.55 11.95
CA LEU A 122 -16.60 -26.99 12.24
C LEU A 122 -16.16 -27.30 13.68
N LEU A 123 -15.08 -26.69 14.16
CA LEU A 123 -14.60 -26.86 15.54
C LEU A 123 -15.54 -26.21 16.57
N ALA A 124 -16.24 -25.15 16.22
CA ALA A 124 -17.22 -24.48 17.08
C ALA A 124 -18.59 -25.18 17.12
N ALA A 125 -18.90 -26.05 16.16
CA ALA A 125 -20.18 -26.78 16.10
C ALA A 125 -20.55 -27.52 17.42
N PRO A 126 -19.64 -28.23 18.13
CA PRO A 126 -19.99 -28.90 19.37
C PRO A 126 -20.28 -27.95 20.55
N THR A 127 -19.87 -26.67 20.50
CA THR A 127 -20.04 -25.73 21.64
C THR A 127 -21.39 -25.00 21.61
N MET A 128 -22.05 -24.90 20.46
CA MET A 128 -23.38 -24.27 20.33
C MET A 128 -24.54 -25.22 20.64
N ALA A 129 -24.33 -26.54 20.59
CA ALA A 129 -25.40 -27.52 20.81
C ALA A 129 -25.76 -27.75 22.30
N THR A 130 -24.96 -27.24 23.25
CA THR A 130 -25.15 -27.48 24.70
C THR A 130 -25.97 -26.40 25.42
N GLY A 131 -26.79 -25.65 24.67
CA GLY A 131 -27.53 -24.48 25.18
C GLY A 131 -29.04 -24.52 24.97
N SER A 132 -29.67 -25.69 24.85
CA SER A 132 -31.15 -25.79 24.77
C SER A 132 -31.66 -26.77 25.83
N GLY A 133 -31.82 -26.28 27.06
CA GLY A 133 -32.23 -27.15 28.17
C GLY A 133 -32.53 -26.46 29.50
N ALA A 134 -33.06 -25.23 29.51
CA ALA A 134 -33.67 -24.67 30.73
C ALA A 134 -35.17 -25.05 30.77
N ARG A 135 -35.47 -26.29 31.21
CA ARG A 135 -36.84 -26.72 31.51
C ARG A 135 -37.31 -26.00 32.78
N ARG A 136 -38.08 -24.91 32.61
CA ARG A 136 -38.79 -24.24 33.72
C ARG A 136 -39.84 -25.22 34.22
N GLY A 137 -39.72 -25.66 35.48
CA GLY A 137 -40.71 -26.50 36.13
C GLY A 137 -41.94 -25.68 36.45
N ASP A 138 -43.06 -26.02 35.83
CA ASP A 138 -44.37 -25.57 36.30
C ASP A 138 -44.78 -26.50 37.44
N GLY A 139 -44.75 -25.96 38.66
CA GLY A 139 -45.27 -26.61 39.85
C GLY A 139 -46.79 -26.61 39.78
N GLU A 140 -47.38 -27.80 39.71
CA GLU A 140 -48.81 -28.01 39.87
C GLU A 140 -49.06 -28.34 41.34
N GLU A 141 -49.55 -27.35 42.09
CA GLU A 141 -50.05 -27.55 43.46
C GLU A 141 -51.42 -28.23 43.42
N ALA A 142 -51.56 -29.29 44.21
CA ALA A 142 -52.85 -29.91 44.56
C ALA A 142 -52.85 -30.24 46.06
#